data_AF-G5RVR2-F1
#
_entry.id   AF-G5RVR2-F1
#
_cell.length_a   1.000
_cell.length_b   1.000
_cell.length_c   1.000
_cell.angle_alpha   90.00
_cell.angle_beta   90.00
_cell.angle_gamma   90.00
#
_symmetry.space_group_name_H-M   'P 1'
#
loop_
_entity.id
_entity.type
_entity.pdbx_description
1 polymer ?
#
loop_
_entity_poly.entity_id
_entity_poly.type
_entity_poly.pdbx_seq_one_letter_code
_entity_poly.pdbx_strand_id
1 'polypeptide(L)' 'MPLPSFWGGFRVSIEQMEFWQGGEHRLHDRFLYQRDDGAWKIDRLAP' A
#
# COMPACT_ATOMS: atom_id res chain seq x y z
N MET A 1 5.15 -16.08 -32.81
CA MET A 1 6.46 -15.64 -32.30
C MET A 1 6.52 -15.99 -30.81
N PRO A 2 7.53 -16.71 -30.32
CA PRO A 2 7.61 -17.05 -28.90
C PRO A 2 8.01 -15.83 -28.05
N LEU A 3 7.56 -15.79 -26.78
CA LEU A 3 8.04 -14.79 -25.82
C LEU A 3 9.52 -15.03 -25.50
N PRO A 4 10.33 -13.97 -25.33
CA PRO A 4 11.71 -14.11 -24.87
C PRO A 4 11.79 -14.78 -23.49
N SER A 5 12.81 -15.60 -23.25
CA SER A 5 13.00 -16.34 -21.98
C SER A 5 13.19 -15.44 -20.75
N PHE A 6 13.64 -14.21 -20.95
CA PHE A 6 13.80 -13.20 -19.90
C PHE A 6 12.52 -12.41 -19.62
N TRP A 7 11.47 -12.60 -20.43
CA TRP A 7 10.25 -11.83 -20.33
C TRP A 7 9.41 -12.37 -19.18
N GLY A 8 9.05 -11.50 -18.24
CA GLY A 8 8.35 -11.84 -17.02
C GLY A 8 7.87 -10.58 -16.31
N GLY A 9 7.52 -10.72 -15.05
CA GLY A 9 7.05 -9.61 -14.23
C GLY A 9 7.61 -9.67 -12.81
N PHE A 10 7.47 -8.56 -12.11
CA PHE A 10 7.80 -8.48 -10.70
C PHE A 10 6.52 -8.49 -9.87
N ARG A 11 6.59 -9.13 -8.70
CA ARG A 11 5.56 -9.01 -7.67
C ARG A 11 6.14 -8.22 -6.52
N VAL A 12 5.48 -7.11 -6.17
CA VAL A 12 5.79 -6.38 -4.94
C VAL A 12 5.12 -7.10 -3.78
N SER A 13 5.92 -7.63 -2.84
CA SER A 13 5.39 -8.05 -1.54
C SER A 13 5.18 -6.81 -0.70
N ILE A 14 3.95 -6.58 -0.28
CA ILE A 14 3.58 -5.40 0.48
C ILE A 14 3.70 -5.71 1.97
N GLU A 15 4.55 -4.95 2.64
CA GLU A 15 4.68 -4.92 4.11
C GLU A 15 3.86 -3.76 4.72
N GLN A 16 3.66 -2.69 3.95
CA GLN A 16 2.95 -1.49 4.40
C GLN A 16 2.25 -0.78 3.22
N MET A 17 1.07 -0.22 3.47
CA MET A 17 0.33 0.63 2.53
C MET A 17 -0.26 1.82 3.27
N GLU A 18 -0.25 2.98 2.64
CA GLU A 18 -0.96 4.16 3.14
C GLU A 18 -2.05 4.57 2.16
N PHE A 19 -3.28 4.68 2.66
CA PHE A 19 -4.36 5.31 1.94
C PHE A 19 -4.47 6.74 2.41
N TRP A 20 -4.23 7.66 1.48
CA TRP A 20 -4.33 9.10 1.71
C TRP A 20 -5.53 9.63 0.95
N GLN A 21 -6.44 10.29 1.66
CA GLN A 21 -7.60 10.93 1.08
C GLN A 21 -7.58 12.42 1.42
N GLY A 22 -7.74 13.26 0.40
CA GLY A 22 -7.90 14.70 0.59
C GLY A 22 -9.19 14.99 1.34
N GLY A 23 -9.11 15.74 2.44
CA GLY A 23 -10.26 16.23 3.19
C GLY A 23 -10.38 17.75 3.15
N GLU A 24 -11.51 18.27 3.64
CA GLU A 24 -11.75 19.71 3.76
C GLU A 24 -10.73 20.35 4.72
N HIS A 25 -10.42 21.63 4.50
CA HIS A 25 -9.54 22.41 5.37
C HIS A 25 -8.12 21.83 5.60
N ARG A 26 -7.59 21.02 4.66
CA ARG A 26 -6.29 20.33 4.77
C ARG A 26 -6.25 19.24 5.86
N LEU A 27 -7.41 18.80 6.33
CA LEU A 27 -7.53 17.67 7.24
C LEU A 27 -7.62 16.39 6.43
N HIS A 28 -6.46 15.85 6.08
CA HIS A 28 -6.32 14.61 5.34
C HIS A 28 -6.67 13.38 6.19
N ASP A 29 -7.42 12.46 5.60
CA ASP A 29 -7.60 11.13 6.17
C ASP A 29 -6.45 10.25 5.69
N ARG A 30 -5.72 9.71 6.66
CA ARG A 30 -4.53 8.90 6.43
C ARG A 30 -4.70 7.58 7.17
N PHE A 31 -4.81 6.48 6.43
CA PHE A 31 -4.91 5.13 6.98
C PHE A 31 -3.68 4.32 6.63
N LEU A 32 -2.97 3.87 7.64
CA LEU A 32 -1.77 3.06 7.50
C LEU A 32 -2.10 1.59 7.77
N TYR A 33 -1.89 0.75 6.77
CA TYR A 33 -1.98 -0.69 6.86
C TYR A 33 -0.57 -1.23 7.02
N GLN A 34 -0.32 -1.98 8.09
CA GLN A 34 0.95 -2.64 8.35
C GLN A 34 0.72 -4.12 8.55
N ARG A 35 1.61 -4.94 8.00
CA ARG A 35 1.55 -6.37 8.19
C ARG A 35 2.15 -6.72 9.55
N ASP A 36 1.37 -7.39 10.39
CA ASP A 36 1.77 -7.82 11.74
C ASP A 36 1.22 -9.22 12.00
N ASP A 37 2.11 -10.16 12.34
CA ASP A 37 1.83 -11.59 12.56
C ASP A 37 0.86 -12.23 11.53
N GLY A 38 1.05 -11.91 10.25
CA GLY A 38 0.22 -12.43 9.15
C GLY A 38 -1.16 -11.77 8.99
N ALA A 39 -1.52 -10.84 9.88
CA ALA A 39 -2.71 -10.00 9.80
C ALA A 39 -2.35 -8.56 9.37
N TRP A 40 -3.37 -7.76 9.09
CA TRP A 40 -3.22 -6.33 8.84
C TRP A 40 -3.62 -5.55 10.08
N LYS A 41 -2.69 -4.75 10.61
CA LYS A 41 -2.95 -3.71 11.59
C LYS A 41 -3.25 -2.40 10.86
N ILE A 42 -4.28 -1.68 11.31
CA ILE A 42 -4.72 -0.42 10.69
C ILE A 42 -4.64 0.69 11.72
N ASP A 43 -3.89 1.74 11.41
CA ASP A 43 -3.76 2.95 12.24
C ASP A 43 -4.24 4.18 11.44
N ARG A 44 -4.94 5.11 12.09
CA ARG A 44 -5.27 6.42 11.52
C ARG A 44 -4.19 7.42 11.91
N LEU A 45 -3.54 8.03 10.94
CA LEU A 45 -2.48 9.03 11.16
C LEU A 45 -3.11 10.43 11.22
N ALA A 46 -2.47 11.32 11.98
CA ALA A 46 -2.82 12.73 11.95
C ALA A 46 -2.52 13.33 10.55
N PRO A 47 -3.37 14.25 10.07
CA PRO A 47 -3.11 15.01 8.85
C PRO A 47 -1.84 15.87 8.94
#